data_AF-Q4R9P3-F1
#
_entry.id   AF-Q4R9P3-F1
#
_cell.length_a   1.000
_cell.length_b   1.000
_cell.length_c   1.000
_cell.angle_alpha   90.00
_cell.angle_beta   90.00
_cell.angle_gamma   90.00
#
_symmetry.space_group_name_H-M   'P 1'
#
loop_
_entity.id
_entity.type
_entity.pdbx_description
1 polymer ?
#
loop_
_entity_poly.entity_id
_entity_poly.type
_entity_poly.pdbx_seq_one_letter_code
_entity_poly.pdbx_strand_id
1 'polypeptide(L)' 'TNELVVSLDDDDQLILQNHQTLRAAGVVNETEVAFFRREDYGLYKANPTCVW' A
#
# COMPACT_ATOMS: atom_id res chain seq x y z
N THR A 1 1.30 -0.83 -18.98
CA THR A 1 2.06 -1.46 -17.89
C THR A 1 1.47 -0.92 -16.61
N ASN A 2 0.81 -1.77 -15.82
CA ASN A 2 0.10 -1.34 -14.62
C ASN A 2 1.14 -1.22 -13.49
N GLU A 3 1.80 -0.07 -13.44
CA GLU A 3 2.96 0.15 -12.57
C GLU A 3 2.46 0.49 -11.18
N LEU A 4 2.43 -0.51 -10.30
CA LEU A 4 2.14 -0.34 -8.89
C LEU A 4 3.32 0.34 -8.20
N VAL A 5 3.38 1.66 -8.31
CA VAL A 5 4.29 2.50 -7.52
C VAL A 5 3.66 2.68 -6.14
N VAL A 6 4.16 1.94 -5.15
CA VAL A 6 3.76 2.16 -3.74
C VAL A 6 4.42 3.46 -3.28
N SER A 7 3.65 4.53 -3.24
CA SER A 7 4.11 5.81 -2.68
C SER A 7 4.24 5.67 -1.16
N LEU A 8 5.43 5.96 -0.64
CA LEU A 8 5.69 5.98 0.81
C LEU A 8 5.15 7.25 1.51
N ASP A 9 4.70 8.24 0.74
CA ASP A 9 4.26 9.55 1.25
C ASP A 9 2.90 9.46 1.98
N ASP A 10 2.04 8.55 1.54
CA ASP A 10 0.66 8.39 2.03
C ASP A 10 0.39 7.00 2.65
N ASP A 11 1.43 6.38 3.21
CA ASP A 11 1.39 5.07 3.87
C ASP A 11 0.22 4.91 4.85
N ASP A 12 0.00 5.91 5.70
CA ASP A 12 -1.07 5.92 6.71
C ASP A 12 -2.48 5.92 6.09
N GLN A 13 -2.62 6.35 4.83
CA GLN A 13 -3.89 6.39 4.10
C GLN A 13 -4.06 5.20 3.14
N LEU A 14 -2.97 4.74 2.51
CA LEU A 14 -3.00 3.72 1.46
C LEU A 14 -2.87 2.29 2.00
N ILE A 15 -2.33 2.11 3.20
CA ILE A 15 -2.22 0.80 3.85
C ILE A 15 -3.48 0.53 4.67
N LEU A 16 -4.21 -0.52 4.29
CA LEU A 16 -5.39 -0.97 5.02
C LEU A 16 -5.03 -1.44 6.44
N GLN A 17 -5.65 -0.82 7.44
CA GLN A 17 -5.43 -1.17 8.86
C GLN A 17 -6.34 -2.32 9.30
N ASN A 18 -5.82 -3.21 10.14
CA ASN A 18 -6.58 -4.36 10.65
C ASN A 18 -7.75 -3.97 11.57
N HIS A 19 -7.73 -2.77 12.14
CA HIS A 19 -8.73 -2.31 13.11
C HIS A 19 -9.86 -1.47 12.48
N GLN A 20 -9.94 -1.39 11.15
CA GLN A 20 -10.98 -0.64 10.45
C GLN A 20 -11.71 -1.49 9.41
N THR A 21 -12.94 -1.09 9.08
CA THR A 21 -13.68 -1.71 7.97
C THR A 21 -13.18 -1.20 6.62
N LEU A 22 -13.37 -1.98 5.55
CA LEU A 22 -13.02 -1.56 4.18
C LEU A 22 -13.69 -0.24 3.78
N ARG A 23 -14.96 -0.05 4.17
CA ARG A 23 -15.68 1.22 3.93
C ARG A 23 -15.03 2.39 4.68
N ALA A 24 -14.60 2.19 5.92
CA ALA A 24 -13.89 3.21 6.70
C ALA A 24 -12.50 3.52 6.11
N ALA A 25 -11.92 2.57 5.38
CA ALA A 25 -10.70 2.77 4.58
C ALA A 25 -10.93 3.40 3.20
N GLY A 26 -12.17 3.82 2.89
CA GLY A 26 -12.49 4.43 1.61
C GLY A 26 -12.61 3.44 0.44
N VAL A 27 -12.62 2.13 0.69
CA VAL A 27 -12.84 1.11 -0.36
C VAL A 27 -14.29 1.18 -0.84
N VAL A 28 -14.44 1.40 -2.14
CA VAL A 28 -15.73 1.50 -2.85
C VAL A 28 -15.79 0.47 -4.00
N ASN A 29 -16.88 0.48 -4.77
CA ASN A 29 -16.95 -0.37 -5.95
C ASN A 29 -15.83 0.03 -6.93
N GLU A 30 -15.23 -0.95 -7.62
CA GLU A 30 -14.10 -0.76 -8.54
C GLU A 30 -12.77 -0.31 -7.91
N THR A 31 -12.66 -0.26 -6.57
CA THR A 31 -11.35 -0.04 -5.92
C THR A 31 -10.41 -1.21 -6.19
N GLU A 32 -9.28 -0.93 -6.83
CA GLU A 32 -8.19 -1.90 -7.01
C GLU A 32 -7.33 -1.98 -5.74
N VAL A 33 -7.03 -3.20 -5.30
CA VAL A 33 -6.20 -3.45 -4.12
C VAL A 33 -5.02 -4.34 -4.52
N ALA A 34 -3.81 -3.90 -4.19
CA ALA A 34 -2.60 -4.69 -4.38
C ALA A 34 -2.20 -5.40 -3.08
N PHE A 35 -1.65 -6.59 -3.21
CA PHE A 35 -1.11 -7.36 -2.09
C PHE A 35 0.39 -7.51 -2.23
N PHE A 36 1.11 -7.29 -1.13
CA PHE A 36 2.54 -7.47 -1.04
C PHE A 36 2.90 -8.06 0.33
N ARG A 37 4.12 -8.57 0.46
CA ARG A 37 4.59 -9.09 1.75
C ARG A 37 4.98 -7.91 2.65
N ARG A 38 4.36 -7.84 3.83
CA ARG A 38 4.61 -6.77 4.81
C ARG A 38 6.08 -6.68 5.24
N GLU A 39 6.77 -7.81 5.30
CA GLU A 39 8.21 -7.86 5.65
C GLU A 39 9.08 -7.18 4.58
N ASP A 40 8.87 -7.54 3.30
CA ASP A 40 9.55 -6.91 2.16
C ASP A 40 9.24 -5.40 2.10
N TYR A 41 7.99 -5.02 2.41
CA TYR A 41 7.59 -3.63 2.50
C TYR A 41 8.30 -2.85 3.60
N GLY A 42 8.47 -3.46 4.77
CA GLY A 42 9.25 -2.85 5.87
C GLY A 42 10.70 -2.57 5.47
N LEU A 43 11.31 -3.49 4.70
CA LEU A 43 12.66 -3.31 4.16
C LEU A 43 12.72 -2.19 3.12
N TYR A 44 11.73 -2.14 2.21
CA TYR A 44 11.60 -1.07 1.21
C TYR A 44 11.39 0.30 1.85
N LYS A 45 10.51 0.40 2.86
CA LYS A 45 10.27 1.64 3.60
C LYS A 45 11.52 2.14 4.34
N ALA A 46 12.30 1.22 4.91
CA ALA A 46 13.54 1.58 5.60
C ALA A 46 14.64 2.07 4.65
N ASN A 47 14.67 1.56 3.42
CA ASN A 47 15.62 1.98 2.39
C ASN A 47 14.93 2.00 1.02
N PRO A 48 14.25 3.10 0.66
CA PRO A 48 13.55 3.21 -0.62
C PRO A 48 14.54 3.42 -1.76
N THR A 49 15.28 2.37 -2.10
CA THR A 49 16.04 2.32 -3.34
C THR A 49 15.09 1.92 -4.45
N CYS A 50 14.76 2.88 -5.31
CA CYS A 50 14.18 2.61 -6.62
C CYS A 50 15.22 1.88 -7.47
N VAL A 51 15.31 0.56 -7.32
CA VAL A 51 16.01 -0.29 -8.27
C VAL A 51 15.02 -0.64 -9.38
N TRP A 52 15.22 0.00 -10.53
CA TRP A 52 14.59 -0.34 -11.81
C TRP A 52 15.00 -1.75 -12.21
#